data_AF-V2XYB8-F1
#
_entry.id   AF-V2XYB8-F1
#
_cell.length_a   1.000
_cell.length_b   1.000
_cell.length_c   1.000
_cell.angle_alpha   90.00
_cell.angle_beta   90.00
_cell.angle_gamma   90.00
#
_symmetry.space_group_name_H-M   'P 1'
#
loop_
_entity.id
_entity.type
_entity.pdbx_description
1 polymer ?
#
loop_
_entity_poly.entity_id
_entity_poly.type
_entity_poly.pdbx_seq_one_letter_code
_entity_poly.pdbx_strand_id
1 'polypeptide(L)' 'MEHRKENPVSDAAWYCRRDAEEDRFYEIFFQMCRKYAVRWASADEKERRFIEEITRVTYERERAIKLGLPLSEVRPAFAS' A
#
# COMPACT_ATOMS: atom_id res chain seq x y z
N MET A 1 23.45 -27.60 -31.43
CA MET A 1 22.75 -26.36 -31.07
C MET A 1 21.58 -26.77 -30.20
N GLU A 2 21.72 -26.67 -28.88
CA GLU A 2 20.62 -26.98 -27.97
C GLU A 2 19.64 -25.81 -27.95
N HIS A 3 18.43 -26.05 -28.45
CA HIS A 3 17.33 -25.11 -28.27
C HIS A 3 16.96 -25.07 -26.79
N ARG A 4 17.41 -24.03 -26.08
CA ARG A 4 16.93 -23.69 -24.75
C ARG A 4 15.44 -23.37 -24.88
N LYS A 5 14.57 -24.33 -24.55
CA LYS A 5 13.14 -24.08 -24.37
C LYS A 5 12.99 -23.15 -23.17
N GLU A 6 12.81 -21.87 -23.45
CA GLU A 6 12.33 -20.92 -22.45
C GLU A 6 10.97 -21.42 -21.95
N ASN A 7 10.93 -21.83 -20.68
CA ASN A 7 9.71 -22.24 -20.03
C ASN A 7 8.81 -21.00 -19.89
N PRO A 8 7.65 -20.92 -20.57
CA PRO A 8 6.79 -19.76 -20.44
C PRO A 8 6.32 -19.70 -18.98
N VAL A 9 6.57 -18.57 -18.34
CA VAL A 9 6.07 -18.26 -17.01
C VAL A 9 4.55 -18.52 -17.04
N SER A 10 4.07 -19.45 -16.22
CA SER A 10 2.65 -19.82 -16.15
C SER A 10 1.77 -18.57 -16.00
N ASP A 11 0.63 -18.54 -16.68
CA ASP A 11 -0.35 -17.44 -16.66
C ASP A 11 -0.79 -17.07 -15.23
N ALA A 12 -0.74 -18.04 -14.31
CA ALA A 12 -1.07 -17.86 -12.90
C ALA A 12 0.07 -17.27 -12.04
N ALA A 13 1.28 -17.13 -12.57
CA ALA A 13 2.43 -16.67 -11.80
C ALA A 13 2.22 -15.28 -11.19
N TRP A 14 1.36 -14.45 -11.80
CA TRP A 14 1.01 -13.14 -11.27
C TRP A 14 0.29 -13.21 -9.91
N TYR A 15 -0.57 -14.22 -9.68
CA TYR A 15 -1.24 -14.42 -8.37
C TYR A 15 -0.27 -14.80 -7.25
N CYS A 16 0.84 -15.45 -7.60
CA CYS A 16 1.84 -15.89 -6.63
C CYS A 16 2.94 -14.87 -6.39
N ARG A 17 2.99 -13.79 -7.19
CA ARG A 17 3.95 -12.70 -6.96
C ARG A 17 3.49 -11.92 -5.75
N ARG A 18 4.31 -11.96 -4.69
CA ARG A 18 4.16 -11.04 -3.56
C ARG A 18 4.87 -9.75 -3.88
N ASP A 19 4.14 -8.65 -3.83
CA ASP A 19 4.72 -7.32 -3.86
C ASP A 19 4.89 -6.80 -2.43
N ALA A 20 6.13 -6.62 -2.02
CA ALA A 20 6.45 -6.23 -0.65
C ALA A 20 6.00 -4.80 -0.32
N GLU A 21 5.79 -3.93 -1.32
CA GLU A 21 5.26 -2.59 -1.09
C GLU A 21 3.74 -2.62 -0.91
N GLU A 22 3.04 -3.41 -1.72
CA GLU A 22 1.61 -3.68 -1.59
C GLU A 22 1.26 -4.29 -0.22
N ASP A 23 2.02 -5.31 0.21
CA ASP A 23 1.87 -5.92 1.53
C ASP A 23 2.00 -4.88 2.66
N ARG A 24 2.97 -3.96 2.55
CA ARG A 24 3.19 -2.90 3.55
C ARG A 24 2.07 -1.86 3.55
N PHE A 25 1.56 -1.50 2.38
CA PHE A 25 0.41 -0.62 2.28
C PHE A 25 -0.81 -1.20 3.00
N TYR A 26 -1.15 -2.47 2.74
CA TYR A 26 -2.30 -3.11 3.38
C TYR A 26 -2.09 -3.33 4.88
N GLU A 27 -0.86 -3.62 5.32
CA GLU A 27 -0.54 -3.69 6.75
C GLU A 27 -0.86 -2.37 7.46
N ILE A 28 -0.41 -1.24 6.91
CA ILE A 28 -0.69 0.10 7.44
C ILE A 28 -2.20 0.38 7.38
N PHE A 29 -2.85 0.09 6.26
CA PHE A 29 -4.29 0.29 6.09
C PHE A 29 -5.12 -0.43 7.16
N PHE A 30 -4.85 -1.72 7.39
CA PHE A 30 -5.55 -2.49 8.42
C PHE A 30 -5.20 -2.01 9.83
N GLN A 31 -3.97 -1.56 10.07
CA GLN A 31 -3.60 -0.92 11.33
C GLN A 31 -4.41 0.38 11.56
N MET A 32 -4.57 1.22 10.54
CA MET A 32 -5.36 2.45 10.63
C MET A 32 -6.84 2.15 10.88
N CYS A 33 -7.43 1.18 10.17
CA CYS A 33 -8.80 0.72 10.43
C CYS A 33 -8.98 0.33 11.92
N ARG A 34 -8.06 -0.48 12.46
CA ARG A 34 -8.12 -0.91 13.88
C ARG A 34 -7.93 0.25 14.84
N LYS A 35 -6.96 1.13 14.59
CA LYS A 35 -6.61 2.25 15.46
C LYS A 35 -7.78 3.22 15.67
N TYR A 36 -8.58 3.44 14.63
CA TYR A 36 -9.72 4.36 14.66
C TYR A 36 -11.07 3.64 14.77
N ALA A 37 -11.07 2.33 15.03
CA ALA A 37 -12.27 1.50 15.15
C ALA A 37 -13.20 1.57 13.92
N VAL A 38 -12.64 1.81 12.72
CA VAL A 38 -13.40 1.88 11.48
C VAL A 38 -13.51 0.48 10.87
N ARG A 39 -14.74 -0.03 10.75
CA ARG A 39 -15.02 -1.26 10.01
C ARG A 39 -15.21 -0.92 8.53
N TRP A 40 -14.13 -1.00 7.76
CA TRP A 40 -14.07 -0.59 6.35
C TRP A 40 -15.28 -1.03 5.50
N ALA A 41 -15.68 -2.30 5.61
CA ALA A 41 -16.78 -2.86 4.82
C ALA A 41 -18.12 -2.11 5.01
N SER A 42 -18.34 -1.50 6.18
CA SER A 42 -19.54 -0.74 6.51
C SER A 42 -19.26 0.73 6.80
N ALA A 43 -18.05 1.21 6.52
CA ALA A 43 -17.65 2.58 6.77
C ALA A 43 -18.39 3.53 5.83
N ASP A 44 -18.83 4.68 6.37
CA ASP A 44 -19.41 5.75 5.56
C ASP A 44 -18.35 6.48 4.71
N GLU A 45 -18.78 7.39 3.84
CA GLU A 45 -17.84 8.08 2.95
C GLU A 45 -16.81 8.94 3.67
N LYS A 46 -17.19 9.57 4.80
CA LYS A 46 -16.26 10.40 5.57
C LYS A 46 -15.22 9.53 6.28
N GLU A 47 -15.66 8.42 6.87
CA GLU A 47 -14.78 7.42 7.49
C GLU A 47 -13.83 6.81 6.46
N ARG A 48 -14.32 6.48 5.26
CA ARG A 48 -13.49 5.96 4.18
C ARG A 48 -12.40 6.94 3.76
N ARG A 49 -12.80 8.17 3.43
CA ARG A 49 -11.86 9.24 3.05
C ARG A 49 -10.85 9.51 4.15
N PHE A 50 -11.28 9.49 5.41
CA PHE A 50 -10.40 9.65 6.55
C PHE A 50 -9.35 8.54 6.60
N ILE A 51 -9.76 7.26 6.59
CA ILE A 51 -8.84 6.11 6.64
C ILE A 51 -7.89 6.08 5.43
N GLU A 52 -8.39 6.36 4.23
CA GLU A 52 -7.57 6.44 3.02
C GLU A 52 -6.46 7.48 3.16
N GLU A 53 -6.80 8.69 3.60
CA GLU A 53 -5.85 9.79 3.69
C GLU A 53 -4.78 9.53 4.77
N ILE A 54 -5.17 9.06 5.95
CA ILE A 54 -4.18 8.75 6.99
C ILE A 54 -3.30 7.55 6.62
N THR A 55 -3.85 6.56 5.89
CA THR A 55 -3.08 5.42 5.38
C THR A 55 -2.06 5.91 4.37
N ARG A 56 -2.49 6.72 3.39
CA ARG A 56 -1.62 7.32 2.37
C ARG A 56 -0.46 8.09 3.00
N VAL A 57 -0.76 9.01 3.91
CA VAL A 57 0.27 9.85 4.57
C VAL A 57 1.23 8.99 5.38
N THR A 58 0.73 7.99 6.11
CA THR A 58 1.58 7.11 6.91
C THR A 58 2.49 6.28 6.01
N TYR A 59 1.95 5.67 4.96
CA TYR A 59 2.70 4.88 4.00
C TYR A 59 3.77 5.71 3.29
N GLU A 60 3.42 6.88 2.75
CA GLU A 60 4.38 7.76 2.07
C GLU A 60 5.49 8.24 3.01
N ARG A 61 5.15 8.58 4.26
CA ARG A 61 6.14 9.00 5.25
C ARG A 61 7.09 7.86 5.62
N GLU A 62 6.58 6.66 5.88
CA GLU A 62 7.42 5.49 6.16
C GLU A 62 8.29 5.12 4.96
N ARG A 63 7.74 5.17 3.74
CA ARG A 63 8.48 4.93 2.51
C ARG A 63 9.58 5.96 2.29
N ALA A 64 9.30 7.24 2.54
CA ALA A 64 10.29 8.32 2.45
C ALA A 64 11.44 8.10 3.45
N ILE A 65 11.14 7.74 4.69
CA ILE A 65 12.16 7.40 5.71
C ILE A 65 13.01 6.22 5.24
N LYS A 66 12.37 5.14 4.75
CA LYS A 66 13.05 3.94 4.27
C LYS A 66 13.99 4.21 3.09
N LEU A 67 13.60 5.13 2.20
CA LEU A 67 14.36 5.49 1.00
C LEU A 67 15.33 6.67 1.21
N GLY A 68 15.34 7.28 2.40
CA GLY A 68 16.15 8.48 2.67
C GLY A 68 15.67 9.74 1.92
N LEU A 69 14.40 9.78 1.53
CA LEU A 69 13.80 10.92 0.84
C LEU A 69 13.36 12.00 1.85
N PRO A 70 13.37 13.29 1.45
CA PRO A 70 12.97 14.37 2.34
C PRO A 70 11.47 14.31 2.66
N LEU A 71 11.13 14.42 3.94
CA LEU A 71 9.73 14.37 4.40
C LEU A 71 8.88 15.54 3.91
N SER A 72 9.50 16.63 3.44
CA SER A 72 8.81 17.76 2.84
C SER A 72 8.10 17.41 1.53
N GLU A 73 8.49 16.31 0.87
CA GLU A 73 7.82 15.83 -0.35
C GLU A 73 6.53 15.05 -0.04
N VAL A 74 6.31 14.64 1.21
CA VAL A 74 5.08 13.96 1.61
C VAL A 74 3.96 14.98 1.77
N ARG A 75 2.91 14.85 0.94
CA ARG A 75 1.76 15.75 1.01
C ARG A 75 1.10 15.67 2.40
N PRO A 76 0.92 16.81 3.10
CA PRO A 76 0.23 16.81 4.40
C PRO A 76 -1.17 16.22 4.34
N ALA A 77 -1.62 15.67 5.46
CA ALA A 77 -2.97 15.13 5.59
C ALA A 77 -4.02 16.23 5.41
N PHE A 78 -5.03 15.98 4.59
CA PHE A 78 -6.18 16.87 4.38
C PHE A 78 -5.81 18.29 3.89
N ALA A 79 -4.64 18.45 3.26
CA ALA A 79 -4.31 19.69 2.56
C ALA A 79 -5.33 19.94 1.44
N SER A 80 -5.86 21.17 1.38
CA SER A 80 -6.75 21.65 0.32
C SER A 80 -5.99 21.98 -0.96
#